data_AF-A0A5B9FUP4-F1
#
_entry.id   AF-A0A5B9FUP4-F1
#
_cell.length_a   1.000
_cell.length_b   1.000
_cell.length_c   1.000
_cell.angle_alpha   90.00
_cell.angle_beta   90.00
_cell.angle_gamma   90.00
#
_symmetry.space_group_name_H-M   'P 1'
#
loop_
_entity.id
_entity.type
_entity.pdbx_description
1 polymer ?
#
loop_
_entity_poly.entity_id
_entity_poly.type
_entity_poly.pdbx_seq_one_letter_code
_entity_poly.pdbx_strand_id
1 'polypeptide(L)'
;MAVNLNTILNWFKTGERPTQSQFWDTWQSFWHKDEIIPQSKIENLNGSLNTKANEDVTLSDKGSIPDAADLNNYTETGLFFQKLNARAASGLNYPIAKAGKLEVTTTSGFVYQTYHAYGSYNNIYFRNRYGDTWYPWKMLSSESI
;
A
#
# COMPACT_ATOMS: atom_id res chain seq x y z
N MET A 1 -8.90 -27.03 28.66
CA MET A 1 -7.75 -26.58 27.82
C MET A 1 -7.97 -27.19 26.45
N ALA A 2 -7.67 -26.53 25.33
CA ALA A 2 -7.91 -27.12 24.01
C ALA A 2 -7.13 -28.44 23.85
N VAL A 3 -7.84 -29.51 23.48
CA VAL A 3 -7.31 -30.86 23.33
C VAL A 3 -7.20 -31.21 21.85
N ASN A 4 -6.12 -31.91 21.49
CA ASN A 4 -5.91 -32.35 20.12
C ASN A 4 -7.05 -33.28 19.65
N LEU A 5 -7.48 -33.12 18.39
CA LEU A 5 -8.57 -33.91 17.82
C LEU A 5 -8.34 -35.43 17.94
N ASN A 6 -7.12 -35.91 17.74
CA ASN A 6 -6.83 -37.35 17.84
C ASN A 6 -6.98 -37.88 19.27
N THR A 7 -6.67 -37.04 20.28
CA THR A 7 -6.91 -37.38 21.68
C THR A 7 -8.40 -37.43 21.97
N ILE A 8 -9.18 -36.46 21.46
CA ILE A 8 -10.65 -36.45 21.58
C ILE A 8 -11.25 -37.71 20.94
N LEU A 9 -10.83 -38.06 19.72
CA LEU A 9 -11.32 -39.24 19.01
C LEU A 9 -11.09 -40.55 19.78
N ASN A 10 -10.01 -40.64 20.56
CA ASN A 10 -9.75 -41.81 21.38
C ASN A 10 -10.77 -42.00 22.52
N TRP A 11 -11.43 -40.96 23.00
CA TRP A 11 -12.41 -41.04 24.08
C TRP A 11 -13.78 -41.58 23.64
N PHE A 12 -14.04 -41.64 22.33
CA PHE A 12 -15.32 -42.04 21.74
C PHE A 12 -15.23 -43.33 20.94
N LYS A 13 -14.30 -44.22 21.30
CA LYS A 13 -14.22 -45.56 20.70
C LYS A 13 -15.38 -46.46 21.14
N THR A 14 -15.74 -47.40 20.28
CA THR A 14 -16.78 -48.39 20.61
C THR A 14 -16.46 -49.13 21.90
N GLY A 15 -17.40 -49.11 22.84
CA GLY A 15 -17.24 -49.74 24.16
C GLY A 15 -16.52 -48.87 25.20
N GLU A 16 -15.95 -47.73 24.81
CA GLU A 16 -15.42 -46.74 25.74
C GLU A 16 -16.46 -45.63 25.99
N ARG A 17 -16.51 -45.15 27.23
CA ARG A 17 -17.36 -44.01 27.63
C ARG A 17 -16.46 -42.90 28.14
N PRO A 18 -16.51 -41.68 27.55
CA PRO A 18 -15.74 -40.56 28.06
C PRO A 18 -16.20 -40.21 29.47
N THR A 19 -15.23 -39.85 30.31
CA THR A 19 -15.51 -39.19 31.58
C THR A 19 -16.18 -37.83 31.33
N GLN A 20 -16.80 -37.27 32.37
CA GLN A 20 -17.40 -35.93 32.30
C GLN A 20 -16.40 -34.87 31.83
N SER A 21 -15.16 -34.91 32.35
CA SER A 21 -14.12 -33.96 31.93
C SER A 21 -13.79 -34.11 30.44
N GLN A 22 -13.57 -35.34 29.97
CA GLN A 22 -13.28 -35.62 28.55
C GLN A 22 -14.42 -35.17 27.63
N PHE A 23 -15.67 -35.36 28.08
CA PHE A 23 -16.83 -34.88 27.34
C PHE A 23 -16.85 -33.34 27.26
N TRP A 24 -16.57 -32.63 28.35
CA TRP A 24 -16.50 -31.17 28.36
C TRP A 24 -15.34 -30.62 27.53
N ASP A 25 -14.15 -31.23 27.68
CA ASP A 25 -12.94 -30.86 26.92
C ASP A 25 -13.15 -31.02 25.41
N THR A 26 -14.04 -31.92 24.99
CA THR A 26 -14.42 -32.07 23.58
C THR A 26 -15.03 -30.78 23.03
N TRP A 27 -16.04 -30.24 23.70
CA TRP A 27 -16.73 -29.02 23.24
C TRP A 27 -15.86 -27.77 23.39
N GLN A 28 -15.08 -27.67 24.46
CA GLN A 28 -14.17 -26.55 24.70
C GLN A 28 -12.97 -26.50 23.73
N SER A 29 -12.75 -27.56 22.93
CA SER A 29 -11.67 -27.59 21.93
C SER A 29 -12.07 -27.00 20.58
N PHE A 30 -13.35 -26.69 20.38
CA PHE A 30 -13.88 -26.05 19.18
C PHE A 30 -14.42 -24.66 19.50
N TRP A 31 -14.37 -23.75 18.53
CA TRP A 31 -15.00 -22.43 18.65
C TRP A 31 -16.52 -22.53 18.57
N HIS A 32 -17.21 -21.84 19.47
CA HIS A 32 -18.66 -21.70 19.48
C HIS A 32 -19.10 -20.46 18.68
N LYS A 33 -20.37 -20.44 18.26
CA LYS A 33 -20.88 -19.40 17.34
C LYS A 33 -20.97 -18.00 17.97
N ASP A 34 -20.99 -17.94 19.28
CA ASP A 34 -21.01 -16.74 20.11
C ASP A 34 -19.60 -16.27 20.51
N GLU A 35 -18.56 -17.00 20.13
CA GLU A 35 -17.18 -16.63 20.41
C GLU A 35 -16.56 -15.83 19.26
N ILE A 36 -15.71 -14.86 19.62
CA ILE A 36 -14.89 -14.11 18.67
C ILE A 36 -13.62 -14.91 18.40
N ILE A 37 -13.34 -15.18 17.12
CA ILE A 37 -12.09 -15.84 16.69
C ILE A 37 -10.99 -14.77 16.55
N PRO A 38 -9.91 -14.81 17.35
CA PRO A 38 -8.81 -13.85 17.22
C PRO A 38 -8.06 -14.09 15.91
N GLN A 39 -7.65 -13.00 15.24
CA GLN A 39 -6.86 -13.07 14.00
C GLN A 39 -5.58 -13.91 14.13
N SER A 40 -4.93 -13.89 15.30
CA SER A 40 -3.73 -14.68 15.60
C SER A 40 -3.96 -16.20 15.59
N LYS A 41 -5.22 -16.66 15.57
CA LYS A 41 -5.60 -18.07 15.48
C LYS A 41 -5.94 -18.51 14.06
N ILE A 42 -5.87 -17.61 13.08
CA ILE A 42 -6.08 -17.88 11.67
C ILE A 42 -4.71 -17.96 10.99
N GLU A 43 -4.35 -19.17 10.56
CA GLU A 43 -3.09 -19.42 9.87
C GLU A 43 -2.97 -18.56 8.60
N ASN A 44 -1.78 -18.04 8.33
CA ASN A 44 -1.45 -17.23 7.16
C ASN A 44 -2.27 -15.93 6.97
N LEU A 45 -3.14 -15.55 7.90
CA LEU A 45 -3.94 -14.34 7.77
C LEU A 45 -3.06 -13.09 7.62
N ASN A 46 -2.08 -12.92 8.50
CA ASN A 46 -1.14 -11.79 8.44
C ASN A 46 -0.33 -11.80 7.14
N GLY A 47 0.08 -12.98 6.65
CA GLY A 47 0.80 -13.11 5.39
C GLY A 47 -0.05 -12.63 4.21
N SER A 48 -1.28 -13.11 4.10
CA SER A 48 -2.23 -12.74 3.05
C SER A 48 -2.66 -11.27 3.09
N LEU A 49 -2.72 -10.66 4.28
CA LEU A 49 -2.98 -9.22 4.40
C LEU A 49 -1.78 -8.39 3.96
N ASN A 50 -0.57 -8.83 4.30
CA ASN A 50 0.66 -8.15 3.91
C ASN A 50 0.93 -8.22 2.40
N THR A 51 0.56 -9.30 1.71
CA THR A 51 0.69 -9.38 0.25
C THR A 51 -0.24 -8.40 -0.45
N LYS A 52 -1.49 -8.24 0.02
CA LYS A 52 -2.43 -7.25 -0.54
C LYS A 52 -1.97 -5.79 -0.42
N ALA A 53 -1.13 -5.48 0.57
CA ALA A 53 -0.56 -4.14 0.72
C ALA A 53 0.70 -3.93 -0.13
N ASN A 54 1.43 -4.99 -0.47
CA ASN A 54 2.74 -4.94 -1.12
C ASN A 54 2.72 -5.31 -2.61
N GLU A 55 1.68 -6.00 -3.10
CA GLU A 55 1.65 -6.49 -4.50
C GLU A 55 1.12 -5.47 -5.51
N ASP A 56 0.48 -4.40 -5.06
CA ASP A 56 0.05 -3.35 -5.97
C ASP A 56 1.02 -2.17 -5.99
N VAL A 57 1.17 -1.64 -7.19
CA VAL A 57 1.76 -0.36 -7.57
C VAL A 57 1.08 0.75 -6.73
N THR A 58 1.47 0.89 -5.46
CA THR A 58 0.79 1.74 -4.49
C THR A 58 1.34 3.15 -4.52
N LEU A 59 0.43 4.12 -4.56
CA LEU A 59 0.73 5.54 -4.37
C LEU A 59 1.08 5.79 -2.90
N SER A 60 2.32 5.45 -2.53
CA SER A 60 2.87 5.64 -1.19
C SER A 60 3.83 6.83 -1.15
N ASP A 61 4.02 7.41 0.04
CA ASP A 61 5.03 8.45 0.27
C ASP A 61 6.44 7.84 0.13
N LYS A 62 7.18 8.31 -0.87
CA LYS A 62 8.58 7.94 -1.16
C LYS A 62 9.57 8.97 -0.62
N GLY A 63 9.10 9.99 0.10
CA GLY A 63 9.90 10.97 0.81
C GLY A 63 10.23 12.22 -0.01
N SER A 64 11.31 12.90 0.39
CA SER A 64 11.70 14.18 -0.17
C SER A 64 12.59 14.07 -1.39
N ILE A 65 12.31 14.91 -2.39
CA ILE A 65 13.16 15.08 -3.56
C ILE A 65 14.45 15.82 -3.14
N PRO A 66 15.65 15.26 -3.42
CA PRO A 66 16.92 15.89 -3.05
C PRO A 66 17.20 17.14 -3.89
N ASP A 67 18.32 17.81 -3.59
CA ASP A 67 18.81 18.93 -4.38
C ASP A 67 19.28 18.48 -5.78
N ALA A 68 19.20 19.37 -6.76
CA ALA A 68 19.60 19.15 -8.15
C ALA A 68 18.99 17.88 -8.80
N ALA A 69 17.83 17.41 -8.31
CA ALA A 69 17.17 16.22 -8.82
C ALA A 69 16.62 16.45 -10.23
N ASP A 70 16.71 15.43 -11.09
CA ASP A 70 16.02 15.38 -12.37
C ASP A 70 14.70 14.62 -12.25
N LEU A 71 13.56 15.28 -12.54
CA LEU A 71 12.25 14.63 -12.50
C LEU A 71 12.08 13.51 -13.53
N ASN A 72 12.93 13.42 -14.57
CA ASN A 72 12.91 12.31 -15.52
C ASN A 72 13.35 10.98 -14.89
N ASN A 73 14.06 10.99 -13.76
CA ASN A 73 14.51 9.79 -13.06
C ASN A 73 13.41 9.16 -12.17
N TYR A 74 12.27 9.83 -12.03
CA TYR A 74 11.16 9.37 -11.20
C TYR A 74 10.16 8.58 -12.05
N THR A 75 10.45 7.30 -12.26
CA THR A 75 9.65 6.40 -13.12
C THR A 75 8.92 5.31 -12.36
N GLU A 76 9.10 5.23 -11.03
CA GLU A 76 8.38 4.30 -10.16
C GLU A 76 7.14 4.95 -9.58
N THR A 77 6.07 4.18 -9.42
CA THR A 77 4.84 4.71 -8.80
C THR A 77 5.10 5.14 -7.36
N GLY A 78 4.68 6.36 -7.04
CA GLY A 78 4.86 6.93 -5.71
C GLY A 78 4.58 8.43 -5.65
N LEU A 79 4.60 8.94 -4.42
CA LEU A 79 4.47 10.35 -4.09
C LEU A 79 5.81 10.87 -3.58
N PHE A 80 6.31 11.94 -4.17
CA PHE A 80 7.59 12.55 -3.83
C PHE A 80 7.37 14.04 -3.55
N PHE A 81 8.08 14.58 -2.56
CA PHE A 81 7.85 15.95 -2.10
C PHE A 81 9.09 16.81 -2.28
N GLN A 82 9.03 17.78 -3.19
CA GLN A 82 10.02 18.86 -3.25
C GLN A 82 9.68 19.90 -2.18
N LYS A 83 10.51 19.98 -1.14
CA LYS A 83 10.26 20.84 0.03
C LYS A 83 10.71 22.29 -0.15
N LEU A 84 11.57 22.59 -1.13
CA LEU A 84 12.20 23.91 -1.27
C LEU A 84 12.13 24.44 -2.70
N ASN A 85 11.75 25.71 -2.84
CA ASN A 85 11.77 26.42 -4.13
C ASN A 85 13.16 26.44 -4.75
N ALA A 86 14.20 26.64 -3.94
CA ALA A 86 15.59 26.67 -4.42
C ALA A 86 16.00 25.34 -5.07
N ARG A 87 15.56 24.19 -4.52
CA ARG A 87 15.85 22.87 -5.07
C ARG A 87 15.03 22.55 -6.31
N ALA A 88 13.79 23.04 -6.39
CA ALA A 88 13.01 22.98 -7.64
C ALA A 88 13.65 23.84 -8.75
N ALA A 89 14.24 24.98 -8.38
CA ALA A 89 14.91 25.90 -9.31
C ALA A 89 16.24 25.37 -9.83
N SER A 90 17.02 24.67 -8.99
CA SER A 90 18.29 24.02 -9.37
C SER A 90 18.10 22.65 -10.03
N GLY A 91 16.93 22.02 -9.85
CA GLY A 91 16.59 20.73 -10.42
C GLY A 91 16.28 20.78 -11.92
N LEU A 92 16.26 19.60 -12.54
CA LEU A 92 15.97 19.43 -13.96
C LEU A 92 14.55 18.89 -14.18
N ASN A 93 13.96 19.25 -15.32
CA ASN A 93 12.64 18.78 -15.76
C ASN A 93 11.48 19.07 -14.81
N TYR A 94 11.62 20.09 -13.94
CA TYR A 94 10.49 20.66 -13.22
C TYR A 94 9.60 21.51 -14.15
N PRO A 95 8.27 21.44 -14.02
CA PRO A 95 7.38 22.33 -14.77
C PRO A 95 7.41 23.78 -14.26
N ILE A 96 7.80 23.97 -13.00
CA ILE A 96 7.93 25.27 -12.35
C ILE A 96 8.99 25.20 -11.24
N ALA A 97 9.74 26.27 -11.05
CA ALA A 97 10.74 26.42 -9.98
C ALA A 97 10.11 26.68 -8.60
N LYS A 98 9.11 25.88 -8.20
CA LYS A 98 8.41 25.97 -6.91
C LYS A 98 8.31 24.59 -6.26
N ALA A 99 8.35 24.56 -4.93
CA ALA A 99 8.10 23.37 -4.12
C ALA A 99 6.71 22.76 -4.42
N GLY A 100 6.53 21.48 -4.12
CA GLY A 100 5.31 20.78 -4.50
C GLY A 100 5.40 19.27 -4.34
N LYS A 101 4.29 18.61 -4.71
CA LYS A 101 4.17 17.16 -4.76
C LYS A 101 4.35 16.70 -6.20
N LEU A 102 5.28 15.78 -6.43
CA LEU A 102 5.34 14.95 -7.63
C LEU A 102 4.61 13.64 -7.34
N GLU A 103 3.59 13.36 -8.13
CA GLU A 103 2.94 12.06 -8.20
C GLU A 103 3.38 11.37 -9.47
N VAL A 104 3.79 10.10 -9.35
CA VAL A 104 4.18 9.26 -10.48
C VAL A 104 3.28 8.04 -10.46
N THR A 105 2.71 7.70 -11.61
CA THR A 105 2.07 6.40 -11.84
C THR A 105 2.68 5.76 -13.07
N THR A 106 3.04 4.48 -12.97
CA THR A 106 3.62 3.72 -14.06
C THR A 106 2.88 2.41 -14.29
N THR A 107 2.83 2.00 -15.56
CA THR A 107 2.42 0.69 -16.02
C THR A 107 3.32 0.29 -17.20
N SER A 108 3.14 -0.90 -17.77
CA SER A 108 4.00 -1.48 -18.82
C SER A 108 4.37 -0.49 -19.95
N GLY A 109 5.53 0.16 -19.83
CA GLY A 109 6.08 1.13 -20.80
C GLY A 109 5.56 2.58 -20.71
N PHE A 110 4.65 2.88 -19.78
CA PHE A 110 4.07 4.22 -19.58
C PHE A 110 4.44 4.78 -18.22
N VAL A 111 4.79 6.07 -18.18
CA VAL A 111 4.94 6.84 -16.94
C VAL A 111 4.08 8.08 -17.07
N TYR A 112 3.24 8.33 -16.08
CA TYR A 112 2.49 9.58 -15.94
C TYR A 112 3.02 10.31 -14.73
N GLN A 113 3.26 11.61 -14.89
CA GLN A 113 3.69 12.46 -13.81
C GLN A 113 2.72 13.62 -13.65
N THR A 114 2.38 13.93 -12.40
CA THR A 114 1.63 15.12 -12.02
C THR A 114 2.43 15.89 -10.98
N TYR A 115 2.67 17.17 -11.21
CA TYR A 115 3.30 18.07 -10.26
C TYR A 115 2.29 19.09 -9.75
N HIS A 116 2.00 19.06 -8.45
CA HIS A 116 1.12 20.03 -7.80
C HIS A 116 1.97 21.01 -6.99
N ALA A 117 2.05 22.26 -7.46
CA ALA A 117 2.81 23.30 -6.79
C ALA A 117 2.13 23.73 -5.48
N TYR A 118 2.92 23.92 -4.43
CA TYR A 118 2.42 24.28 -3.10
C TYR A 118 1.87 25.72 -3.01
N GLY A 119 1.14 26.02 -1.94
CA GLY A 119 0.78 27.40 -1.55
C GLY A 119 -0.13 28.11 -2.56
N SER A 120 0.02 29.43 -2.68
CA SER A 120 -0.80 30.26 -3.59
C SER A 120 -0.52 30.01 -5.08
N TYR A 121 0.51 29.25 -5.43
CA TYR A 121 0.75 28.84 -6.81
C TYR A 121 -0.34 27.86 -7.24
N ASN A 122 -0.57 26.81 -6.44
CA ASN A 122 -1.63 25.79 -6.58
C ASN A 122 -1.84 25.17 -7.98
N ASN A 123 -0.94 25.45 -8.93
CA ASN A 123 -1.00 24.98 -10.29
C ASN A 123 -0.72 23.48 -10.32
N ILE A 124 -1.49 22.77 -11.13
CA ILE A 124 -1.29 21.35 -11.42
C ILE A 124 -0.70 21.24 -12.82
N TYR A 125 0.43 20.57 -12.92
CA TYR A 125 1.09 20.24 -14.18
C TYR A 125 1.04 18.73 -14.37
N PHE A 126 0.88 18.27 -15.60
CA PHE A 126 0.92 16.85 -15.93
C PHE A 126 1.71 16.61 -17.21
N ARG A 127 2.39 15.47 -17.27
CA ARG A 127 3.08 14.98 -18.47
C ARG A 127 3.09 13.46 -18.47
N ASN A 128 3.55 12.88 -19.57
CA ASN A 128 3.78 11.46 -19.66
C ASN A 128 5.09 11.13 -20.38
N ARG A 129 5.52 9.88 -20.22
CA ARG A 129 6.59 9.22 -20.95
C ARG A 129 6.03 7.98 -21.63
N TYR A 130 6.39 7.78 -22.90
CA TYR A 130 6.15 6.53 -23.61
C TYR A 130 7.49 5.98 -24.11
N GLY A 131 7.82 4.74 -23.73
CA GLY A 131 9.18 4.22 -23.89
C GLY A 131 10.18 5.14 -23.18
N ASP A 132 11.17 5.63 -23.91
CA ASP A 132 12.20 6.57 -23.39
C ASP A 132 11.91 8.04 -23.70
N THR A 133 10.78 8.35 -24.34
CA THR A 133 10.45 9.73 -24.76
C THR A 133 9.54 10.41 -23.75
N TRP A 134 10.03 11.49 -23.14
CA TRP A 134 9.23 12.39 -22.31
C TRP A 134 8.50 13.41 -23.17
N TYR A 135 7.21 13.56 -22.94
CA TYR A 135 6.40 14.64 -23.52
C TYR A 135 6.44 15.88 -22.61
N PRO A 136 6.23 17.08 -23.17
CA PRO A 136 6.29 18.31 -22.40
C PRO A 136 5.19 18.37 -21.33
N TRP A 137 5.48 19.10 -20.25
CA TRP A 137 4.51 19.43 -19.23
C TRP A 137 3.36 20.28 -19.79
N LYS A 138 2.13 19.95 -19.41
CA LYS A 138 0.93 20.76 -19.61
C LYS A 138 0.41 21.23 -18.27
N MET A 139 -0.01 22.49 -18.19
CA MET A 139 -0.65 23.05 -17.01
C MET A 139 -2.17 22.90 -17.12
N LEU A 140 -2.82 22.45 -16.06
CA LEU A 140 -4.28 22.49 -15.95
C LEU A 140 -4.69 23.96 -15.73
N SER A 141 -5.24 24.60 -16.77
CA SER A 141 -5.72 25.98 -16.66
C SER A 141 -7.02 26.02 -15.85
N SER A 142 -7.11 26.93 -14.89
CA SER A 142 -8.42 27.35 -14.38
C SER A 142 -9.07 28.25 -15.43
N GLU A 143 -10.07 27.76 -16.15
CA GLU A 143 -10.98 28.65 -16.84
C GLU A 143 -11.77 29.40 -15.76
N SER A 144 -11.65 30.73 -15.73
CA SER A 144 -12.59 31.57 -15.01
C SER A 144 -13.93 31.50 -15.74
N ILE A 145 -14.91 30.84 -15.12
CA ILE A 145 -16.33 30.90 -15.51
C ILE A 145 -16.85 32.32 -15.25
#